data_AF-A0A345R5G8-F1
#
_entry.id   AF-A0A345R5G8-F1
#
_cell.length_a   1.000
_cell.length_b   1.000
_cell.length_c   1.000
_cell.angle_alpha   90.00
_cell.angle_beta   90.00
_cell.angle_gamma   90.00
#
_symmetry.space_group_name_H-M   'P 1'
#
loop_
_entity.id
_entity.type
_entity.pdbx_description
1 polymer ?
#
loop_
_entity_poly.entity_id
_entity_poly.type
_entity_poly.pdbx_seq_one_letter_code
_entity_poly.pdbx_strand_id
1 'polypeptide(L)' 'MKYSTSKEIEKEVQSRVREGWQYVRKRKHGRLVSPTGGFVTVPCTPSDRRALRNFRRDVERVLHGQAKRHAG' A
#
# COMPACT_ATOMS: atom_id res chain seq x y z
N MET A 1 -10.74 -10.34 -5.18
CA MET A 1 -9.32 -10.32 -5.63
C MET A 1 -8.45 -10.47 -4.41
N LYS A 2 -7.38 -11.28 -4.45
CA LYS A 2 -6.42 -11.42 -3.35
C LYS A 2 -5.19 -10.55 -3.62
N TYR A 3 -4.86 -9.68 -2.67
CA TYR A 3 -3.75 -8.73 -2.70
C TYR A 3 -2.49 -9.30 -2.02
N SER A 4 -2.67 -10.05 -0.93
CA SER A 4 -1.59 -10.69 -0.16
C SER A 4 -2.04 -12.01 0.47
N THR A 5 -1.11 -12.91 0.80
CA THR A 5 -1.41 -14.05 1.65
C THR A 5 -1.52 -13.69 3.13
N SER A 6 -0.99 -12.54 3.55
CA SER A 6 -1.22 -11.99 4.90
C SER A 6 -2.61 -11.36 4.97
N LYS A 7 -3.46 -11.88 5.87
CA LYS A 7 -4.82 -11.35 6.10
C LYS A 7 -4.80 -9.89 6.58
N GLU A 8 -3.73 -9.46 7.26
CA GLU A 8 -3.62 -8.10 7.78
C GLU A 8 -3.28 -7.12 6.67
N ILE A 9 -2.32 -7.48 5.81
CA ILE A 9 -1.98 -6.67 4.62
C ILE A 9 -3.16 -6.63 3.65
N GLU A 10 -3.85 -7.76 3.46
CA GLU A 10 -5.08 -7.83 2.66
C GLU A 10 -6.13 -6.83 3.15
N LYS A 11 -6.41 -6.78 4.46
CA LYS A 11 -7.36 -5.84 5.06
C LYS A 11 -6.92 -4.39 4.90
N GLU A 12 -5.63 -4.10 5.10
CA GLU A 12 -5.08 -2.75 4.93
C GLU A 12 -5.25 -2.28 3.48
N VAL A 13 -4.90 -3.12 2.49
CA VAL A 13 -5.09 -2.79 1.06
C VAL A 13 -6.57 -2.57 0.75
N GLN A 14 -7.48 -3.40 1.26
CA GLN A 14 -8.91 -3.23 1.07
C GLN A 14 -9.43 -1.90 1.64
N SER A 15 -8.97 -1.50 2.83
CA SER A 15 -9.35 -0.20 3.42
C SER A 15 -8.94 0.94 2.51
N ARG A 16 -7.67 0.95 2.06
CA ARG A 16 -7.16 2.01 1.20
C ARG A 16 -7.85 2.06 -0.16
N VAL A 17 -8.16 0.90 -0.74
CA VAL A 17 -8.93 0.85 -2.00
C VAL A 17 -10.32 1.46 -1.82
N ARG A 18 -10.98 1.24 -0.68
CA ARG A 18 -12.25 1.90 -0.36
C ARG A 18 -12.10 3.42 -0.17
N GLU A 19 -10.94 3.88 0.30
CA GLU A 19 -10.57 5.30 0.41
C GLU A 19 -10.12 5.92 -0.92
N GLY A 20 -10.26 5.20 -2.05
CA GLY A 20 -9.95 5.72 -3.39
C GLY A 20 -8.55 5.40 -3.90
N TRP A 21 -7.74 4.62 -3.18
CA TRP A 21 -6.47 4.13 -3.71
C TRP A 21 -6.70 3.06 -4.78
N GLN A 22 -5.78 2.96 -5.73
CA GLN A 22 -5.87 2.00 -6.83
C GLN A 22 -4.86 0.87 -6.65
N TYR A 23 -5.34 -0.36 -6.64
CA TYR A 23 -4.45 -1.52 -6.67
C TYR A 23 -4.10 -1.90 -8.11
N VAL A 24 -2.79 -2.04 -8.38
CA VAL A 24 -2.26 -2.47 -9.66
C VAL A 24 -1.52 -3.78 -9.48
N ARG A 25 -2.02 -4.86 -10.09
CA ARG A 25 -1.31 -6.14 -10.10
C ARG A 25 -0.07 -6.05 -11.00
N LYS A 26 1.10 -6.46 -10.49
CA LYS A 26 2.30 -6.75 -11.32
C LYS A 26 2.65 -8.24 -11.20
N ARG A 27 3.72 -8.67 -11.89
CA ARG A 27 4.13 -10.09 -11.97
C ARG A 27 4.40 -10.73 -10.60
N LYS A 28 5.22 -10.08 -9.76
CA LYS A 28 5.64 -10.63 -8.44
C LYS A 28 4.96 -9.96 -7.25
N HIS A 29 4.84 -8.64 -7.26
CA HIS A 29 4.24 -7.84 -6.18
C HIS A 29 3.15 -6.94 -6.73
N GLY A 30 2.16 -6.60 -5.91
CA GLY A 30 1.20 -5.57 -6.27
C GLY A 30 1.78 -4.17 -6.05
N ARG A 31 1.11 -3.15 -6.57
CA ARG A 31 1.28 -1.77 -6.13
C ARG A 31 -0.05 -1.24 -5.64
N LEU A 32 -0.02 -0.42 -4.61
CA LEU A 32 -1.15 0.34 -4.14
C LEU A 32 -0.83 1.83 -4.36
N VAL A 33 -1.53 2.43 -5.32
CA VAL A 33 -1.31 3.79 -5.81
C VAL A 33 -2.31 4.71 -5.14
N SER A 34 -1.82 5.76 -4.51
CA SER A 34 -2.64 6.79 -3.87
C SER A 34 -3.35 7.68 -4.90
N PRO A 35 -4.45 8.34 -4.52
CA PRO A 35 -5.16 9.29 -5.38
C PRO A 35 -4.29 10.43 -5.92
N THR A 36 -3.21 10.79 -5.22
CA THR A 36 -2.30 11.89 -5.58
C THR A 36 -1.01 11.41 -6.26
N GLY A 37 -0.97 10.15 -6.71
CA GLY A 37 0.08 9.62 -7.59
C GLY A 37 1.29 8.97 -6.91
N GLY A 38 1.39 9.01 -5.57
CA GLY A 38 2.35 8.19 -4.81
C GLY A 38 1.96 6.69 -4.82
N PHE A 39 2.89 5.79 -4.50
CA PHE A 39 2.57 4.36 -4.40
C PHE A 39 3.41 3.61 -3.36
N VAL A 40 2.86 2.50 -2.88
CA VAL A 40 3.59 1.50 -2.08
C VAL A 40 3.56 0.13 -2.77
N THR A 41 4.56 -0.71 -2.48
CA THR A 41 4.59 -2.09 -2.95
C THR A 41 3.79 -2.98 -2.01
N VAL A 42 2.89 -3.81 -2.57
CA VAL A 42 2.11 -4.79 -1.82
C VAL A 42 2.79 -6.16 -1.94
N PRO A 43 3.34 -6.73 -0.85
CA PRO A 43 3.95 -8.05 -0.90
C PRO A 43 2.88 -9.14 -1.04
N CYS A 44 3.00 -9.97 -2.08
CA CYS A 44 2.08 -11.08 -2.33
C CYS A 44 2.20 -12.20 -1.30
N THR A 45 3.43 -12.60 -0.96
CA THR A 45 3.75 -13.71 -0.04
C THR A 45 4.82 -13.30 0.98
N PRO A 46 4.49 -12.39 1.91
CA PRO A 46 5.46 -11.95 2.92
C PRO A 46 5.86 -13.11 3.84
N SER A 47 7.16 -13.31 4.03
CA SER A 47 7.74 -14.22 5.04
C SER A 47 8.32 -13.48 6.25
N ASP A 48 8.55 -12.16 6.12
CA ASP A 48 9.02 -11.31 7.22
C ASP A 48 7.87 -11.02 8.19
N ARG A 49 8.10 -11.32 9.49
CA ARG A 49 7.18 -11.02 10.59
C ARG A 49 6.85 -9.52 10.71
N ARG A 50 7.71 -8.66 10.16
CA ARG A 50 7.58 -7.20 10.17
C ARG A 50 6.88 -6.65 8.93
N ALA A 51 6.44 -7.51 8.00
CA ALA A 51 5.89 -7.08 6.71
C ALA A 51 4.72 -6.10 6.84
N LEU A 52 3.76 -6.34 7.75
CA LEU A 52 2.65 -5.42 8.00
C LEU A 52 3.13 -4.05 8.49
N ARG A 53 4.05 -4.03 9.45
CA ARG A 53 4.60 -2.79 10.03
C ARG A 53 5.35 -1.99 8.97
N ASN A 54 6.18 -2.65 8.17
CA ASN A 54 6.91 -2.01 7.08
C ASN A 54 5.94 -1.45 6.03
N PHE A 55 4.92 -2.21 5.67
CA PHE A 55 3.88 -1.79 4.73
C PHE A 55 3.14 -0.53 5.21
N ARG A 56 2.69 -0.50 6.47
CA ARG A 56 2.04 0.68 7.06
C ARG A 56 2.94 1.90 7.08
N ARG A 57 4.20 1.73 7.49
CA ARG A 57 5.20 2.82 7.49
C ARG A 57 5.39 3.39 6.08
N ASP A 58 5.40 2.54 5.06
CA ASP A 58 5.54 3.02 3.68
C ASP A 58 4.28 3.76 3.20
N VAL A 59 3.08 3.34 3.62
CA VAL A 59 1.83 4.07 3.38
C VAL A 59 1.87 5.45 4.04
N GLU A 60 2.28 5.53 5.30
CA GLU A 60 2.43 6.79 6.03
C GLU A 60 3.44 7.72 5.34
N ARG A 61 4.57 7.18 4.83
CA ARG A 61 5.54 7.99 4.06
C ARG A 61 4.93 8.57 2.80
N VAL A 62 4.10 7.80 2.09
CA VAL A 62 3.39 8.30 0.91
C VAL A 62 2.45 9.43 1.32
N LEU A 63 1.64 9.25 2.36
CA LEU A 63 0.71 10.27 2.86
C LEU A 63 1.43 11.55 3.34
N HIS A 64 2.49 11.42 4.14
CA HIS A 64 3.25 12.57 4.64
C HIS A 64 4.08 13.24 3.54
N GLY A 65 4.62 12.46 2.59
CA GLY A 65 5.29 12.99 1.41
C GLY A 65 4.33 13.76 0.49
N GLN A 66 3.06 13.38 0.47
CA GLN A 66 2.00 14.08 -0.26
C GLN A 66 1.62 15.41 0.41
N ALA A 67 1.48 15.44 1.73
CA ALA A 67 1.21 16.67 2.47
C ALA A 67 2.25 17.76 2.20
N LYS A 68 3.53 17.38 2.04
CA LYS A 68 4.62 18.32 1.69
C LYS A 68 4.59 18.83 0.24
N ARG A 69 3.90 18.14 -0.67
CA ARG A 69 3.83 18.49 -2.10
C ARG A 69 2.65 19.39 -2.46
N HIS A 70 1.60 19.41 -1.64
CA HIS A 70 0.41 20.25 -1.85
C HIS A 70 0.48 21.63 -1.16
N ALA A 71 1.50 21.88 -0.32
CA ALA A 71 1.67 23.15 0.39
C ALA A 71 2.46 24.21 -0.41
N GLY A 72 2.37 24.19 -1.75
CA GLY A 72 3.08 25.10 -2.66
C GLY A 72 2.14 25.80 -3.61
#